data_AF-A0A1G8J458-F1
#
_entry.id   AF-A0A1G8J458-F1
#
_cell.length_a   1.000
_cell.length_b   1.000
_cell.length_c   1.000
_cell.angle_alpha   90.00
_cell.angle_beta   90.00
_cell.angle_gamma   90.00
#
_symmetry.space_group_name_H-M   'P 1'
#
loop_
_entity.id
_entity.type
_entity.pdbx_description
1 polymer ?
#
loop_
_entity_poly.entity_id
_entity_poly.type
_entity_poly.pdbx_seq_one_letter_code
_entity_poly.pdbx_strand_id
1 'polypeptide(L)' 'MSDPVQPLKIVLILMIASEGFWLLNRLLSVVGLELYSLLPAPLYNLLGMLGNVLMILLCYFLFVLVSRVSLKPRE' A
#
# COMPACT_ATOMS: atom_id res chain seq x y z
N MET A 1 6.93 -23.64 -10.77
CA MET A 1 6.09 -22.62 -11.43
C MET A 1 5.86 -21.53 -10.43
N SER A 2 6.52 -20.38 -10.57
CA SER A 2 6.33 -19.24 -9.67
C SER A 2 5.08 -18.50 -10.11
N ASP A 3 3.98 -18.69 -9.37
CA ASP A 3 2.71 -18.03 -9.67
C ASP A 3 2.90 -16.50 -9.64
N PRO A 4 2.71 -15.77 -10.75
CA PRO A 4 2.84 -14.31 -10.80
C PRO A 4 1.80 -13.59 -9.92
N VAL A 5 0.83 -14.34 -9.39
CA VAL A 5 -0.20 -13.88 -8.45
C VAL A 5 0.35 -13.73 -7.02
N GLN A 6 1.36 -14.51 -6.62
CA GLN A 6 1.96 -14.42 -5.29
C GLN A 6 2.56 -13.03 -4.98
N PRO A 7 3.42 -12.45 -5.83
CA PRO A 7 3.99 -11.12 -5.56
C PRO A 7 2.90 -10.03 -5.52
N LEU A 8 1.88 -10.13 -6.39
CA LEU A 8 0.74 -9.22 -6.36
C LEU A 8 -0.01 -9.27 -5.03
N LYS A 9 -0.30 -10.48 -4.54
CA LYS A 9 -1.02 -10.70 -3.30
C LYS A 9 -0.24 -10.15 -2.10
N ILE A 10 1.08 -10.31 -2.10
CA ILE A 10 1.98 -9.74 -1.09
C ILE A 10 1.94 -8.21 -1.12
N VAL A 11 2.06 -7.59 -2.30
CA VAL A 11 1.98 -6.13 -2.45
C VAL A 11 0.62 -5.60 -1.99
N LEU A 12 -0.47 -6.31 -2.31
CA LEU A 12 -1.81 -5.93 -1.87
C LEU A 12 -1.96 -5.97 -0.35
N ILE A 13 -1.46 -7.03 0.30
CA ILE A 13 -1.50 -7.16 1.76
C ILE A 13 -0.66 -6.06 2.42
N LEU A 14 0.54 -5.79 1.89
CA LEU A 14 1.41 -4.72 2.37
C LEU A 14 0.72 -3.35 2.24
N MET A 15 0.00 -3.13 1.15
CA MET A 15 -0.72 -1.87 0.93
C MET A 15 -1.90 -1.71 1.88
N ILE A 16 -2.70 -2.76 2.07
CA ILE A 16 -3.80 -2.74 3.05
C ILE A 16 -3.26 -2.47 4.46
N ALA A 17 -2.13 -3.10 4.83
CA ALA A 17 -1.50 -2.87 6.13
C ALA A 17 -0.98 -1.42 6.27
N SER A 18 -0.38 -0.87 5.22
CA SER A 18 0.10 0.51 5.19
C SER A 18 -1.05 1.51 5.31
N GLU A 19 -2.08 1.37 4.48
CA GLU A 19 -3.28 2.23 4.54
C GLU A 19 -4.00 2.10 5.89
N GLY A 20 -4.08 0.88 6.44
CA GLY A 20 -4.64 0.63 7.76
C GLY A 20 -3.87 1.36 8.86
N PHE A 21 -2.54 1.37 8.79
CA PHE A 21 -1.69 2.14 9.72
C PHE A 21 -1.95 3.66 9.60
N TRP A 22 -2.07 4.19 8.39
CA TRP A 22 -2.38 5.61 8.16
C TRP A 22 -3.78 5.99 8.66
N LEU A 23 -4.77 5.13 8.42
CA LEU A 23 -6.15 5.32 8.87
C LEU A 23 -6.25 5.26 10.39
N LEU A 24 -5.54 4.32 11.02
CA LEU A 24 -5.43 4.22 12.47
C LEU A 24 -4.73 5.46 13.03
N ASN A 25 -3.66 5.94 12.41
CA ASN A 25 -2.98 7.18 12.79
C ASN A 25 -3.92 8.40 12.75
N ARG A 26 -4.75 8.52 11.72
CA ARG A 26 -5.78 9.57 11.64
C ARG A 26 -6.85 9.41 12.73
N LEU A 27 -7.29 8.19 13.02
CA LEU A 27 -8.26 7.92 14.09
C LEU A 27 -7.71 8.28 15.46
N LEU A 28 -6.47 7.90 15.77
CA LEU A 28 -5.82 8.30 17.03
C LEU A 28 -5.66 9.82 17.11
N SER A 29 -5.29 10.47 16.00
CA SER A 29 -5.18 11.93 15.93
C SER A 29 -6.53 12.62 16.22
N VAL A 30 -7.66 12.06 15.76
CA VAL A 30 -9.01 12.59 16.07
C VAL A 30 -9.33 12.49 17.57
N VAL A 31 -8.81 11.48 18.26
CA VAL A 31 -8.97 11.30 19.71
C VAL A 31 -7.93 12.13 20.51
N GLY A 32 -7.10 12.93 19.83
CA GLY A 32 -6.05 13.75 20.45
C GLY A 32 -4.78 12.98 20.81
N LEU A 33 -4.66 11.72 20.40
CA LEU A 33 -3.43 10.94 20.51
C LEU A 33 -2.57 11.20 19.28
N GLU A 34 -1.62 12.11 19.42
CA GLU A 34 -0.68 12.43 18.36
C GLU A 34 0.44 11.39 18.32
N LEU A 35 0.31 10.38 17.45
CA LEU A 35 1.37 9.41 17.17
C LEU A 35 2.69 10.06 16.71
N TYR A 36 2.64 11.28 16.18
CA TYR A 36 3.81 12.11 15.89
C TYR A 36 4.61 12.53 17.12
N SER A 37 3.97 12.61 18.30
CA SER A 37 4.68 12.86 19.55
C SER A 37 5.46 11.62 20.02
N LEU A 38 5.02 10.43 19.58
CA LEU A 38 5.59 9.13 19.91
C LEU A 38 6.62 8.66 18.87
N LEU A 39 6.45 9.03 17.60
CA LEU A 39 7.36 8.69 16.51
C LEU A 39 8.21 9.90 16.09
N PRO A 40 9.56 9.76 16.08
CA PRO A 40 10.45 10.75 15.50
C PRO A 40 10.02 11.16 14.07
N ALA A 41 9.97 12.47 13.80
CA ALA A 41 9.69 13.04 12.49
C ALA A 41 10.40 12.34 11.29
N PRO A 42 11.68 11.93 11.36
CA PRO A 42 12.31 11.20 10.26
C PRO A 42 11.68 9.82 9.98
N LEU A 43 11.22 9.09 11.00
CA LEU A 43 10.56 7.80 10.82
C LEU A 43 9.17 7.97 10.19
N TYR A 44 8.45 9.01 10.59
CA TYR A 44 7.15 9.32 9.99
C TYR A 44 7.29 9.67 8.50
N ASN A 45 8.27 10.50 8.14
CA ASN A 45 8.52 10.85 6.75
C ASN A 45 8.95 9.65 5.91
N LEU A 46 9.78 8.75 6.47
CA LEU A 46 10.15 7.49 5.82
C LEU A 46 8.94 6.59 5.57
N LEU A 47 8.05 6.42 6.56
CA LEU A 47 6.83 5.65 6.40
C LEU A 47 5.89 6.28 5.36
N GLY A 48 5.83 7.61 5.29
CA GLY A 48 5.08 8.34 4.26
C GLY A 48 5.62 8.11 2.86
N MET A 49 6.95 8.18 2.71
CA MET A 49 7.62 7.87 1.45
C MET A 49 7.39 6.42 1.03
N LEU A 50 7.51 5.46 1.95
CA LEU A 50 7.24 4.04 1.72
C LEU A 50 5.79 3.82 1.26
N GLY A 51 4.81 4.49 1.87
CA GLY A 51 3.42 4.43 1.44
C GLY A 51 3.23 4.88 -0.01
N ASN A 52 3.86 5.99 -0.41
CA ASN A 52 3.83 6.45 -1.80
C ASN A 52 4.48 5.44 -2.77
N VAL A 53 5.61 4.85 -2.40
CA VAL A 53 6.28 3.82 -3.22
C VAL A 53 5.39 2.58 -3.37
N LEU A 54 4.73 2.14 -2.30
CA LEU A 54 3.76 1.04 -2.35
C LEU A 54 2.60 1.36 -3.29
N MET A 55 2.08 2.59 -3.26
CA MET A 55 0.97 3.00 -4.12
C MET A 55 1.37 2.98 -5.60
N ILE A 56 2.59 3.44 -5.92
CA ILE A 56 3.16 3.36 -7.28
C ILE A 56 3.30 1.90 -7.73
N LEU A 57 3.82 1.02 -6.85
CA LEU A 57 3.93 -0.41 -7.14
C LEU A 57 2.55 -1.02 -7.39
N LEU A 58 1.53 -0.68 -6.61
CA LEU A 58 0.17 -1.15 -6.84
C LEU A 58 -0.35 -0.68 -8.21
N CYS A 59 -0.21 0.61 -8.53
CA CYS A 59 -0.62 1.14 -9.83
C CYS A 59 0.08 0.43 -10.99
N TYR A 60 1.37 0.14 -10.86
CA TYR A 60 2.12 -0.65 -11.84
C TYR A 60 1.58 -2.08 -11.96
N PHE A 61 1.38 -2.77 -10.84
CA PHE A 61 0.86 -4.13 -10.82
C PHE A 61 -0.56 -4.20 -11.39
N LEU A 62 -1.43 -3.24 -11.07
CA LEU A 62 -2.76 -3.11 -11.64
C LEU A 62 -2.71 -2.84 -13.14
N PHE A 63 -1.82 -1.96 -13.61
CA PHE A 63 -1.63 -1.72 -15.04
C PHE A 63 -1.22 -3.00 -15.78
N VAL A 64 -0.27 -3.76 -15.23
CA VAL A 64 0.14 -5.06 -15.77
C VAL A 64 -1.02 -6.06 -15.75
N LEU A 65 -1.77 -6.14 -14.65
CA LEU A 65 -2.90 -7.05 -14.52
C LEU A 65 -4.04 -6.71 -15.49
N VAL A 66 -4.41 -5.43 -15.59
CA VAL A 66 -5.41 -4.92 -16.54
C VAL A 66 -4.96 -5.21 -17.96
N SER A 67 -3.70 -4.96 -18.31
CA SER A 67 -3.17 -5.30 -19.63
C SER A 67 -3.29 -6.81 -19.91
N ARG A 68 -3.00 -7.67 -18.92
CA ARG A 68 -3.13 -9.13 -19.07
C ARG A 68 -4.58 -9.62 -19.14
N VAL A 69 -5.48 -9.02 -18.37
CA VAL A 69 -6.91 -9.36 -18.35
C VAL A 69 -7.61 -8.85 -19.61
N SER A 70 -7.27 -7.65 -20.07
CA SER A 70 -7.84 -7.07 -21.30
C SER A 70 -7.35 -7.79 -22.56
N LEU A 71 -6.20 -8.45 -22.49
CA LEU A 71 -5.67 -9.32 -23.56
C LEU A 71 -6.24 -10.75 -23.54
N LYS A 72 -7.06 -11.10 -22.54
CA LYS A 72 -7.76 -12.39 -22.55
C LYS A 72 -9.04 -12.23 -23.39
N PRO A 73 -9.17 -12.90 -24.55
CA PRO A 73 -10.42 -12.89 -25.29
C PRO A 73 -11.53 -13.42 -24.38
N ARG A 74 -12.66 -12.71 -24.33
CA ARG A 74 -13.92 -13.28 -23.86
C ARG A 74 -14.33 -14.33 -24.90
N GLU A 75 -14.05 -15.59 -24.60
CA GLU A 75 -14.79 -16.73 -25.14
C GLU A 75 -16.05 -16.96 -24.30
#